data_AF-A0A9J7MFU2-F1
#
_entry.id   AF-A0A9J7MFU2-F1
#
_cell.length_a   1.000
_cell.length_b   1.000
_cell.length_c   1.000
_cell.angle_alpha   90.00
_cell.angle_beta   90.00
_cell.angle_gamma   90.00
#
_symmetry.space_group_name_H-M   'P 1'
#
loop_
_entity.id
_entity.type
_entity.pdbx_description
1 polymer ?
#
loop_
_entity_poly.entity_id
_entity_poly.type
_entity_poly.pdbx_seq_one_letter_code
_entity_poly.pdbx_strand_id
1 'polypeptide(L)'
;MEVDRISSRNLGRDDRIISDHGKESRFPFLDEDVVSFLSSVPIQYKANLTLPRGIGEKLLLRVAVRELGLSSAAVLPKRAIQFGSRIAKMENSAEKASDRCNRLTTE
;
A
#
# COMPACT_ATOMS: atom_id res chain seq x y z
N MET A 1 -4.06 -15.34 -5.29
CA MET A 1 -4.14 -14.29 -4.25
C MET A 1 -3.80 -12.92 -4.84
N GLU A 2 -4.11 -11.80 -4.16
CA GLU A 2 -3.77 -10.45 -4.64
C GLU A 2 -2.25 -10.25 -4.79
N VAL A 3 -1.46 -10.95 -3.97
CA VAL A 3 0.01 -10.98 -4.01
C VAL A 3 0.54 -11.48 -5.36
N ASP A 4 -0.06 -12.52 -5.96
CA ASP A 4 0.38 -13.09 -7.25
C ASP A 4 0.33 -12.08 -8.41
N ARG A 5 -0.45 -11.01 -8.25
CA ARG A 5 -0.64 -9.96 -9.26
C ARG A 5 0.00 -8.63 -8.86
N ILE A 6 0.66 -8.55 -7.71
CA ILE A 6 1.20 -7.29 -7.19
C ILE A 6 2.31 -6.74 -8.09
N SER A 7 3.10 -7.64 -8.71
CA SER A 7 4.20 -7.31 -9.61
C SER A 7 3.72 -6.60 -10.87
N SER A 8 2.71 -7.12 -11.56
CA SER A 8 2.19 -6.53 -12.80
C SER A 8 1.26 -5.33 -12.57
N ARG A 9 0.75 -5.15 -11.35
CA ARG A 9 -0.18 -4.06 -10.99
C ARG A 9 0.53 -2.95 -10.24
N ASN A 10 0.62 -3.07 -8.91
CA ASN A 10 1.08 -2.00 -8.04
C ASN A 10 2.56 -1.73 -8.23
N LEU A 11 3.39 -2.78 -8.14
CA LEU A 11 4.84 -2.63 -8.25
C LEU A 11 5.25 -2.23 -9.66
N GLY A 12 4.68 -2.83 -10.70
CA GLY A 12 5.01 -2.48 -12.08
C GLY A 12 4.62 -1.05 -12.46
N ARG A 13 3.55 -0.49 -11.88
CA ARG A 13 3.21 0.93 -12.03
C ARG A 13 4.23 1.81 -11.31
N ASP A 14 4.51 1.51 -10.04
CA ASP A 14 5.38 2.32 -9.20
C ASP A 14 6.82 2.29 -9.74
N ASP A 15 7.29 1.13 -10.18
CA ASP A 15 8.59 0.92 -10.82
C ASP A 15 8.76 1.77 -12.07
N ARG A 16 7.84 1.69 -13.04
CA ARG A 16 7.89 2.50 -14.27
C ARG A 16 8.02 4.00 -14.00
N ILE A 17 7.28 4.52 -13.02
CA ILE A 17 7.30 5.95 -12.67
C ILE A 17 8.62 6.31 -11.98
N ILE A 18 9.10 5.47 -11.06
CA ILE A 18 10.29 5.75 -10.25
C ILE A 18 11.57 5.58 -11.10
N SER A 19 11.63 4.56 -11.95
CA SER A 19 12.76 4.28 -12.85
C SER A 19 12.93 5.35 -13.91
N ASP A 20 11.83 5.95 -14.40
CA ASP A 20 11.85 7.08 -15.34
C ASP A 20 12.60 8.29 -14.76
N HIS A 21 12.66 8.39 -13.42
CA HIS A 21 13.40 9.42 -12.70
C HIS A 21 14.83 8.97 -12.29
N GLY A 22 15.32 7.84 -12.81
CA GLY A 22 16.63 7.29 -12.46
C GLY A 22 16.76 6.91 -10.99
N LYS A 23 15.64 6.53 -10.36
CA LYS A 23 15.57 6.10 -8.96
C LYS A 23 15.18 4.63 -8.87
N GLU A 24 15.52 4.02 -7.74
CA GLU A 24 15.12 2.67 -7.37
C GLU A 24 14.29 2.73 -6.09
N SER A 25 13.18 2.00 -6.06
CA SER A 25 12.33 1.89 -4.88
C SER A 25 12.72 0.69 -4.03
N ARG A 26 12.63 0.85 -2.70
CA ARG A 26 12.80 -0.24 -1.74
C ARG A 26 11.49 -0.41 -0.99
N PHE A 27 11.04 -1.66 -0.84
CA PHE A 27 9.78 -2.01 -0.18
C PHE A 27 10.03 -2.91 1.03
N PRO A 28 10.52 -2.40 2.18
CA PRO A 28 10.85 -3.23 3.34
C PRO A 28 9.70 -4.10 3.86
N PHE A 29 8.44 -3.68 3.67
CA PHE A 29 7.27 -4.47 4.05
C PHE A 29 6.96 -5.65 3.11
N LEU A 30 7.65 -5.74 1.96
CA LEU A 30 7.59 -6.85 1.02
C LEU A 30 8.83 -7.74 1.08
N ASP A 31 9.73 -7.49 2.04
CA ASP A 31 10.83 -8.37 2.34
C ASP A 31 10.31 -9.79 2.68
N GLU A 32 11.01 -10.82 2.19
CA GLU A 32 10.56 -12.21 2.27
C GLU A 32 10.40 -12.68 3.72
N ASP A 33 11.31 -12.29 4.61
CA ASP A 33 11.26 -12.67 6.02
C ASP A 33 10.12 -11.96 6.73
N VAL A 34 9.89 -10.68 6.41
CA VAL A 34 8.75 -9.90 6.94
C VAL A 34 7.43 -10.52 6.51
N VAL A 35 7.28 -10.86 5.22
CA VAL A 35 6.07 -11.49 4.69
C VAL A 35 5.86 -12.87 5.28
N SER A 36 6.91 -13.70 5.38
CA SER A 36 6.86 -15.03 5.98
C SER A 36 6.40 -14.97 7.44
N PHE A 37 7.02 -14.09 8.24
CA PHE A 37 6.63 -13.85 9.63
C PHE A 37 5.17 -13.41 9.73
N LEU A 38 4.77 -12.35 9.02
CA LEU A 38 3.39 -11.85 9.08
C LEU A 38 2.35 -12.87 8.60
N SER A 39 2.74 -13.77 7.69
CA SER A 39 1.86 -14.86 7.22
C SER A 39 1.65 -15.93 8.27
N SER A 40 2.64 -16.21 9.12
CA SER A 40 2.52 -17.18 10.22
C SER A 40 1.76 -16.63 11.44
N VAL A 41 1.75 -15.31 11.64
CA VAL A 41 1.01 -14.68 12.75
C VAL A 41 -0.52 -14.83 12.55
N PRO A 42 -1.28 -15.32 13.56
CA PRO A 42 -2.73 -15.38 13.49
C PRO A 42 -3.40 -14.01 13.28
N ILE A 43 -4.50 -13.98 12.53
CA ILE A 43 -5.13 -12.73 12.08
C ILE A 43 -5.60 -11.83 13.24
N GLN A 44 -6.05 -12.41 14.35
CA GLN A 44 -6.53 -11.66 15.52
C GLN A 44 -5.46 -10.77 16.16
N TYR A 45 -4.17 -11.11 16.00
CA TYR A 45 -3.06 -10.26 16.45
C TYR A 45 -2.72 -9.16 15.43
N LYS A 46 -3.08 -9.35 14.15
CA LYS A 46 -2.83 -8.40 13.07
C LYS A 46 -3.96 -7.39 12.92
N ALA A 47 -5.21 -7.79 13.16
CA ALA A 47 -6.38 -6.95 13.04
C ALA A 47 -7.57 -7.48 13.85
N ASN A 48 -8.38 -6.55 14.35
CA ASN A 48 -9.71 -6.83 14.88
C ASN A 48 -10.73 -5.88 14.23
N LEU A 49 -11.36 -6.34 13.14
CA LEU A 49 -12.25 -5.50 12.33
C LEU A 49 -13.63 -5.26 12.96
N THR A 50 -13.90 -5.78 14.17
CA THR A 50 -15.10 -5.43 14.93
C THR A 50 -14.97 -4.08 15.65
N LEU A 51 -13.73 -3.58 15.80
CA LEU A 51 -13.46 -2.29 16.39
C LEU A 51 -13.67 -1.14 15.38
N PRO A 52 -13.86 0.10 15.85
CA PRO A 52 -13.99 1.26 14.98
C PRO A 52 -12.81 1.45 14.03
N ARG A 53 -13.08 2.11 12.89
CA ARG A 53 -12.08 2.45 11.87
C ARG A 53 -10.91 3.22 12.49
N GLY A 54 -9.69 2.82 12.16
CA GLY A 54 -8.47 3.40 12.70
C GLY A 54 -8.01 2.81 14.05
N ILE A 55 -8.79 1.94 14.66
CA ILE A 55 -8.40 1.21 15.88
C ILE A 55 -8.04 -0.24 15.52
N GLY A 56 -9.01 -0.97 14.97
CA GLY A 56 -8.90 -2.42 14.72
C GLY A 56 -8.02 -2.83 13.54
N GLU A 57 -7.75 -1.92 12.62
CA GLU A 57 -6.92 -2.16 11.46
C GLU A 57 -5.43 -2.13 11.84
N LYS A 58 -4.62 -3.08 11.35
CA LYS A 58 -3.15 -3.06 11.50
C LYS A 58 -2.66 -3.01 12.95
N LEU A 59 -3.30 -3.74 13.87
CA LEU A 59 -3.01 -3.73 15.31
C LEU A 59 -1.52 -3.97 15.61
N LEU A 60 -0.95 -5.05 15.07
CA LEU A 60 0.46 -5.38 15.27
C LEU A 60 1.39 -4.22 14.86
N LEU A 61 1.14 -3.61 13.70
CA LEU A 61 1.91 -2.46 13.23
C LEU A 61 1.75 -1.25 14.16
N ARG A 62 0.53 -1.00 14.66
CA ARG A 62 0.29 0.11 15.60
C ARG A 62 1.01 -0.07 16.92
N VAL A 63 1.14 -1.31 17.42
CA VAL A 63 1.93 -1.61 18.62
C VAL A 63 3.40 -1.35 18.35
N ALA A 64 3.98 -1.92 17.29
CA ALA A 64 5.38 -1.72 16.94
C ALA A 64 5.74 -0.24 16.75
N VAL A 65 4.89 0.53 16.07
CA VAL A 65 5.09 1.97 15.85
C VAL A 65 5.03 2.76 17.18
N ARG A 66 4.22 2.34 18.16
CA ARG A 66 4.23 2.96 19.51
C ARG A 66 5.52 2.65 20.27
N GLU A 67 6.03 1.43 20.18
CA GLU A 67 7.30 1.04 20.81
C GLU A 67 8.48 1.84 20.24
N LEU A 68 8.40 2.23 18.96
CA LEU A 68 9.35 3.13 18.31
C LEU A 68 9.13 4.63 18.64
N GLY A 69 8.21 4.96 19.54
CA GLY A 69 7.91 6.34 19.96
C GLY A 69 7.02 7.14 19.00
N LEU A 70 6.47 6.53 17.95
CA LEU A 70 5.68 7.20 16.92
C LEU A 70 4.17 7.20 17.26
N SER A 71 3.82 7.64 18.47
CA SER A 71 2.46 7.56 19.03
C SER A 71 1.39 8.24 18.17
N SER A 72 1.71 9.40 17.57
CA SER A 72 0.79 10.13 16.69
C SER A 72 0.47 9.36 15.41
N ALA A 73 1.45 8.68 14.82
CA ALA A 73 1.24 7.88 13.61
C ALA A 73 0.44 6.59 13.91
N ALA A 74 0.64 6.01 15.10
CA ALA A 74 -0.02 4.78 15.52
C ALA A 74 -1.54 4.89 15.65
N VAL A 75 -2.12 6.09 15.68
CA VAL A 75 -3.58 6.30 15.77
C VAL A 75 -4.22 6.75 14.44
N LEU A 76 -3.42 7.02 13.41
CA LEU A 76 -3.98 7.49 12.13
C LEU A 76 -4.73 6.35 11.41
N PRO A 77 -5.98 6.57 10.97
CA PRO A 77 -6.69 5.60 10.15
C PRO A 77 -5.99 5.39 8.81
N LYS A 78 -6.01 4.17 8.26
CA LYS A 78 -5.44 3.93 6.92
C LYS A 78 -6.20 4.80 5.92
N ARG A 79 -5.47 5.66 5.20
CA ARG A 79 -5.92 6.27 3.94
C ARG A 79 -4.92 5.96 2.83
N ALA A 80 -5.38 5.46 1.68
CA ALA A 80 -4.50 5.27 0.53
C ALA A 80 -4.11 6.64 -0.06
N ILE A 81 -2.93 6.74 -0.66
CA ILE A 81 -2.38 8.00 -1.18
C ILE A 81 -3.35 8.65 -2.17
N GLN A 82 -4.01 7.87 -3.06
CA GLN A 82 -4.94 8.44 -4.03
C GLN A 82 -6.18 9.10 -3.40
N PHE A 83 -6.60 8.63 -2.23
CA PHE A 83 -7.72 9.21 -1.49
C PHE A 83 -7.27 10.36 -0.59
N GLY A 84 -6.02 10.30 -0.09
CA GLY A 84 -5.42 11.37 0.69
C GLY A 84 -5.16 12.63 -0.13
N SER A 85 -4.60 12.46 -1.33
CA SER A 85 -4.33 13.52 -2.30
C SER A 85 -5.58 14.01 -3.04
N ARG A 86 -6.70 13.28 -2.94
CA ARG A 86 -7.95 13.50 -3.70
C ARG A 86 -7.81 13.30 -5.21
N ILE A 87 -6.68 12.79 -5.71
CA ILE A 87 -6.47 12.53 -7.15
C ILE A 87 -7.50 11.55 -7.72
N ALA A 88 -7.98 10.61 -6.90
CA ALA A 88 -9.04 9.67 -7.31
C ALA A 88 -10.36 10.34 -7.69
N LYS A 89 -10.59 11.62 -7.34
CA LYS A 89 -11.76 12.40 -7.79
C LYS A 89 -11.53 13.10 -9.13
N MET A 90 -10.28 13.21 -9.56
CA MET A 90 -9.87 13.86 -10.81
C MET A 90 -9.63 12.82 -11.92
N GLU A 91 -9.33 11.58 -11.55
CA GLU A 91 -9.16 10.47 -12.49
C GLU A 91 -10.50 10.02 -13.08
N ASN A 92 -10.47 9.67 -14.36
CA ASN A 92 -11.60 9.03 -15.04
C ASN A 92 -11.81 7.64 -14.45
N SER A 93 -13.01 7.35 -13.93
CA SER A 93 -13.33 6.06 -13.31
C SER A 93 -13.28 4.87 -14.28
N ALA A 94 -13.29 5.12 -15.59
CA ALA A 94 -13.13 4.11 -16.62
C ALA A 94 -11.66 3.73 -16.87
N GLU A 95 -10.70 4.56 -16.47
CA GLU A 95 -9.27 4.32 -16.67
C GLU A 95 -8.67 3.54 -15.51
N LYS A 96 -7.85 2.53 -15.81
CA LYS A 96 -7.09 1.78 -14.81
C LYS A 96 -5.63 2.18 -14.89
N ALA A 97 -4.96 2.20 -13.75
CA ALA A 97 -3.53 2.50 -13.69
C ALA A 97 -2.62 1.49 -14.43
N SER A 98 -3.16 0.34 -14.85
CA SER A 98 -2.48 -0.64 -15.69
C SER A 98 -2.65 -0.38 -17.19
N ASP A 99 -3.55 0.52 -17.59
CA ASP A 99 -3.86 0.77 -18.98
C ASP A 99 -2.71 1.53 -19.65
N ARG A 100 -2.45 1.22 -20.92
CA ARG A 100 -1.56 2.04 -21.73
C ARG A 100 -2.27 3.36 -22.02
N CYS A 101 -1.55 4.47 -21.84
CA CYS A 101 -2.10 5.79 -22.11
C CYS A 101 -2.23 6.00 -23.62
N ASN A 102 -3.43 5.84 -24.17
CA ASN A 102 -3.71 6.04 -25.59
C ASN A 102 -3.47 7.50 -26.05
N ARG A 103 -3.37 8.46 -25.13
CA ARG A 103 -3.00 9.85 -25.44
C ARG A 103 -1.52 10.02 -25.78
N LEU A 104 -0.70 9.05 -25.41
CA LEU A 104 0.76 9.03 -25.65
C LEU A 104 1.14 8.03 -26.72
N THR A 105 0.20 7.24 -27.25
CA THR A 105 0.42 6.44 -28.44
C THR A 105 0.28 7.33 -29.66
N THR A 106 1.41 7.84 -30.13
CA THR A 106 1.54 8.31 -31.52
C THR A 106 1.45 7.07 -32.43
N GLU A 107 0.57 7.08 -33.43
CA GLU A 107 0.63 6.13 -34.54
C GLU A 107 2.03 6.07 -35.17
#